data_AF-A0A2X0IA91-F1
#
_entry.id   AF-A0A2X0IA91-F1
#
_cell.length_a   1.000
_cell.length_b   1.000
_cell.length_c   1.000
_cell.angle_alpha   90.00
_cell.angle_beta   90.00
_cell.angle_gamma   90.00
#
_symmetry.space_group_name_H-M   'P 1'
#
loop_
_entity.id
_entity.type
_entity.pdbx_description
1 polymer ?
#
loop_
_entity_poly.entity_id
_entity_poly.type
_entity_poly.pdbx_seq_one_letter_code
_entity_poly.pdbx_strand_id
1 'polypeptide(L)' 'AADGSGVLLISSDPEELIEGSDRVVVLKEGSVVGELTGEQVTEDGLLAALSHHPDPPRATADAPEPTPSDDQEGTAP' A
#
# COMPACT_ATOMS: atom_id res chain seq x y z
N ALA A 1 0.00 -7.15 22.62
CA ALA A 1 -0.28 -6.04 21.70
C ALA A 1 -0.92 -6.63 20.45
N ALA A 2 -1.64 -5.85 19.65
CA ALA A 2 -2.26 -6.31 18.41
C ALA A 2 -1.17 -6.38 17.34
N ASP A 3 -0.62 -7.56 17.10
CA ASP A 3 0.38 -7.81 16.05
C ASP A 3 -0.33 -7.80 14.68
N GLY A 4 -0.70 -6.59 14.22
CA GLY A 4 -1.22 -6.38 12.88
C GLY A 4 -0.07 -6.28 11.87
N SER A 5 -0.02 -7.19 10.91
CA SER A 5 0.93 -7.12 9.79
C SER A 5 0.30 -6.33 8.63
N GLY A 6 1.03 -5.35 8.11
CA GLY A 6 0.67 -4.66 6.86
C GLY A 6 1.10 -5.46 5.62
N VAL A 7 0.32 -5.38 4.55
CA VAL A 7 0.61 -6.04 3.26
C VAL A 7 0.75 -4.97 2.18
N LEU A 8 1.81 -5.05 1.38
CA LEU A 8 1.96 -4.25 0.17
C LEU A 8 1.49 -5.08 -1.04
N LEU A 9 0.34 -4.72 -1.59
CA LEU A 9 -0.18 -5.30 -2.82
C LEU A 9 0.31 -4.49 -4.03
N ILE A 10 0.85 -5.18 -5.04
CA ILE A 10 1.21 -4.59 -6.33
C ILE A 10 0.49 -5.40 -7.39
N SER A 11 -0.47 -4.78 -8.07
CA SER A 11 -1.18 -5.39 -9.19
C SER A 11 -1.32 -4.38 -10.33
N SER A 12 -1.42 -4.91 -11.55
CA SER A 12 -1.81 -4.13 -12.73
C SER A 12 -3.32 -4.19 -12.99
N ASP A 13 -4.04 -5.02 -12.23
CA ASP A 13 -5.49 -5.16 -12.33
C ASP A 13 -6.16 -4.21 -11.31
N PRO A 14 -7.03 -3.28 -11.75
CA PRO A 14 -7.73 -2.38 -10.85
C PRO A 14 -8.67 -3.11 -9.90
N GLU A 15 -9.28 -4.23 -10.31
CA GLU A 15 -10.23 -4.98 -9.48
C GLU A 15 -9.53 -5.59 -8.26
N GLU A 16 -8.34 -6.18 -8.46
CA GLU A 16 -7.53 -6.72 -7.36
C GLU A 16 -7.11 -5.64 -6.36
N LEU A 17 -6.78 -4.44 -6.84
CA LEU A 17 -6.41 -3.33 -5.97
C LEU A 17 -7.60 -2.84 -5.14
N ILE A 18 -8.80 -2.80 -5.75
CA ILE A 18 -10.01 -2.33 -5.09
C ILE A 18 -10.48 -3.31 -4.01
N GLU A 19 -10.46 -4.60 -4.31
CA GLU A 19 -10.89 -5.64 -3.36
C GLU A 19 -9.84 -5.91 -2.28
N GLY A 20 -8.55 -5.74 -2.61
CA GLY A 20 -7.43 -6.14 -1.76
C GLY A 20 -6.77 -5.03 -0.95
N SER A 21 -7.18 -3.76 -1.09
CA SER A 21 -6.50 -2.63 -0.45
C SER A 21 -7.44 -1.71 0.31
N ASP A 22 -7.13 -1.43 1.57
CA ASP A 22 -7.81 -0.37 2.35
C ASP A 22 -7.40 1.04 1.89
N ARG A 23 -6.21 1.14 1.28
CA ARG A 23 -5.55 2.37 0.85
C ARG A 23 -4.74 2.11 -0.41
N VAL A 24 -4.85 3.00 -1.38
CA VAL A 24 -4.06 2.94 -2.62
C VAL A 24 -3.27 4.23 -2.77
N VAL A 25 -1.95 4.09 -2.91
CA VAL A 25 -1.05 5.21 -3.22
C VAL A 25 -0.64 5.09 -4.68
N VAL A 26 -0.89 6.15 -5.46
CA VAL A 26 -0.59 6.17 -6.89
C VAL A 26 0.76 6.85 -7.11
N LEU A 27 1.69 6.13 -7.73
CA LEU A 27 3.01 6.64 -8.12
C LEU A 27 3.10 6.86 -9.62
N LYS A 28 3.67 7.99 -10.04
CA LYS A 28 3.95 8.33 -11.43
C LYS A 28 5.24 9.14 -11.50
N GLU A 29 6.15 8.74 -12.40
CA GLU A 29 7.45 9.41 -12.61
C GLU A 29 8.28 9.57 -11.32
N GLY A 30 8.24 8.55 -10.46
CA GLY A 30 8.98 8.55 -9.19
C GLY A 30 8.38 9.44 -8.09
N SER A 31 7.21 10.02 -8.32
CA SER A 31 6.50 10.86 -7.35
C SER A 31 5.14 10.27 -7.00
N VAL A 32 4.69 10.45 -5.76
CA VAL A 32 3.30 10.18 -5.38
C VAL A 32 2.43 11.24 -6.04
N VAL A 33 1.46 10.79 -6.82
CA VAL A 33 0.51 11.67 -7.52
C VAL A 33 -0.90 11.59 -6.96
N GLY A 34 -1.17 10.65 -6.06
CA GLY A 34 -2.47 10.55 -5.42
C GLY A 34 -2.56 9.50 -4.33
N GLU A 35 -3.62 9.62 -3.54
CA GLU A 35 -4.03 8.63 -2.56
C GLU A 35 -5.54 8.45 -2.56
N LEU A 36 -5.97 7.19 -2.44
CA LEU A 36 -7.36 6.78 -2.28
C LEU A 36 -7.47 5.98 -0.98
N THR A 37 -8.51 6.24 -0.19
CA THR A 37 -8.80 5.49 1.05
C THR A 37 -10.30 5.22 1.16
N GLY A 38 -10.65 4.11 1.82
CA GLY A 38 -12.05 3.77 2.09
C GLY A 38 -12.93 3.81 0.84
N GLU A 39 -14.00 4.61 0.86
CA GLU A 39 -14.97 4.73 -0.25
C GLU A 39 -14.38 5.34 -1.54
N GLN A 40 -13.18 5.91 -1.48
CA GLN A 40 -12.50 6.44 -2.67
C GLN A 40 -11.80 5.36 -3.48
N VAL A 41 -11.54 4.19 -2.88
CA VAL A 41 -10.93 3.04 -3.55
C VAL A 41 -11.97 2.40 -4.48
N THR A 42 -12.08 2.99 -5.66
CA THR A 42 -13.02 2.62 -6.72
C THR A 42 -12.31 2.73 -8.06
N GLU A 43 -12.87 2.10 -9.09
CA GLU A 43 -12.30 2.15 -10.44
C GLU A 43 -12.22 3.59 -10.97
N ASP A 44 -13.30 4.36 -10.80
CA ASP A 44 -13.33 5.78 -11.16
C ASP A 44 -12.31 6.61 -10.37
N GLY A 45 -12.17 6.35 -9.05
CA GLY A 45 -11.17 7.00 -8.21
C GLY A 45 -9.74 6.73 -8.68
N LEU A 46 -9.46 5.48 -9.06
CA LEU A 46 -8.16 5.06 -9.56
C LEU A 46 -7.85 5.70 -10.92
N LEU A 47 -8.79 5.65 -11.86
CA LEU A 47 -8.67 6.31 -13.16
C LEU A 47 -8.47 7.82 -13.01
N ALA A 48 -9.18 8.47 -12.09
CA ALA A 48 -9.02 9.89 -11.80
C ALA A 48 -7.62 10.19 -11.23
N ALA A 49 -7.11 9.38 -10.30
CA ALA A 49 -5.78 9.56 -9.69
C ALA A 49 -4.63 9.28 -10.66
N LEU A 50 -4.83 8.46 -11.69
CA LEU A 50 -3.85 8.25 -12.77
C LEU A 50 -3.83 9.43 -13.76
N SER A 51 -4.99 10.09 -13.93
CA SER A 51 -5.21 11.16 -14.90
C SER A 51 -4.89 12.56 -14.37
N HIS A 52 -5.10 12.80 -13.07
CA HIS A 52 -4.89 14.07 -12.39
C HIS A 52 -3.92 13.91 -11.21
N HIS A 53 -3.37 15.01 -10.71
CA HIS A 53 -2.53 15.03 -9.50
C HIS A 53 -3.37 15.46 -8.29
N PRO A 54 -4.02 14.55 -7.54
CA PRO A 54 -4.54 14.89 -6.21
C PRO A 54 -3.40 15.23 -5.24
N ASP A 55 -3.71 16.16 -4.31
CA ASP A 55 -2.82 16.68 -3.28
C ASP A 55 -2.18 15.53 -2.47
N PRO A 56 -0.83 15.49 -2.31
CA PRO A 56 -0.19 14.36 -1.66
C PRO A 56 -0.70 14.18 -0.22
N PRO A 57 -0.98 12.93 0.18
CA PRO A 57 -1.37 12.61 1.54
C PRO A 57 -0.26 13.03 2.51
N ARG A 58 -0.61 13.72 3.59
CA ARG A 58 0.31 13.91 4.72
C ARG A 58 0.68 12.53 5.26
N ALA A 59 1.97 12.20 5.22
CA ALA A 59 2.51 10.96 5.72
C ALA A 59 2.02 10.69 7.16
N THR A 60 1.12 9.72 7.34
CA THR A 60 0.88 9.12 8.64
C THR A 60 1.91 8.01 8.85
N ALA A 61 2.67 8.16 9.92
CA ALA A 61 3.60 7.17 10.43
C ALA A 61 2.83 5.94 10.91
N ASP A 62 2.60 4.98 10.02
CA ASP A 62 2.07 3.67 10.38
C ASP A 62 2.68 2.61 9.45
N ALA A 63 4.00 2.45 9.56
CA ALA A 63 4.64 1.23 9.10
C ALA A 63 4.88 0.37 10.34
N PRO A 64 4.26 -0.81 10.49
CA PRO A 64 4.72 -1.77 11.48
C PRO A 64 6.17 -2.13 11.13
N GLU A 65 7.06 -2.07 12.12
CA GLU A 65 8.47 -2.42 11.93
C GLU A 65 8.58 -3.81 11.30
N PRO A 66 9.47 -4.03 10.30
CA PRO A 66 9.66 -5.37 9.76
C PRO A 66 10.15 -6.26 10.91
N THR A 67 9.31 -7.22 11.33
CA THR A 67 9.71 -8.24 12.30
C THR A 67 10.94 -8.94 11.75
N PRO A 68 12.10 -8.94 12.44
CA PRO A 68 13.24 -9.70 11.99
C PRO A 68 12.82 -11.18 11.96
N SER A 69 12.83 -11.77 10.76
CA SER A 69 12.77 -13.22 10.63
C SER A 69 13.98 -13.79 11.36
N ASP A 70 13.75 -14.52 12.44
CA ASP A 70 14.75 -15.33 13.13
C ASP A 70 15.27 -16.35 12.11
N ASP A 71 16.42 -16.05 11.48
CA ASP A 71 17.27 -17.02 10.80
C ASP A 71 17.73 -18.04 11.86
N GLN A 72 16.91 -19.06 12.10
CA GLN A 72 17.35 -20.25 12.83
C GLN A 72 18.29 -21.06 11.93
N GLU A 73 19.54 -20.60 11.82
CA GLU A 73 20.69 -21.46 11.51
C GLU A 73 20.89 -22.44 12.68
N GLY A 74 20.14 -23.54 12.65
CA GLY A 74 20.45 -24.73 13.44
C GLY A 74 21.71 -25.40 12.89
N THR A 75 22.90 -24.92 13.27
CA THR A 75 24.14 -25.71 13.15
C THR A 75 24.25 -26.70 14.32
N ALA A 76 24.67 -27.90 13.93
CA ALA A 76 24.86 -29.16 14.66
C ALA A 76 25.57 -29.09 16.03
N PRO A 77 25.55 -30.20 16.78
CA PRO A 77 26.63 -31.19 16.59
C PRO A 77 26.20 -32.55 16.05
#